data_AF-A0A355GH24-F1
#
_entry.id   AF-A0A355GH24-F1
#
_cell.length_a   1.000
_cell.length_b   1.000
_cell.length_c   1.000
_cell.angle_alpha   90.00
_cell.angle_beta   90.00
_cell.angle_gamma   90.00
#
_symmetry.space_group_name_H-M   'P 1'
#
loop_
_entity.id
_entity.type
_entity.pdbx_description
1 polymer ?
#
loop_
_entity_poly.entity_id
_entity_poly.type
_entity_poly.pdbx_seq_one_letter_code
_entity_poly.pdbx_strand_id
1 'polypeptide(L)'
;MKRQGQTRFALSSAVKSQVKHLMRFISDYEKQLADHARLKRCEGIICGHIHAPNILDIDGINYCNTGDWVEHCSALIEYSDGELEIMFFDQEIDPVQKPVPQAHPERIRPKTFVEAEVPGVLSRFWKKMSSS
;
A
#
# COMPACT_ATOMS: atom_id res chain seq x y z
N MET A 1 -18.08 -10.50 -48.11
CA MET A 1 -17.82 -9.09 -47.73
C MET A 1 -17.62 -9.03 -46.22
N LYS A 2 -16.36 -8.95 -45.74
CA LYS A 2 -16.06 -9.07 -44.30
C LYS A 2 -16.53 -7.82 -43.54
N ARG A 3 -17.37 -8.02 -42.52
CA ARG A 3 -17.85 -6.99 -41.58
C ARG A 3 -16.69 -6.47 -40.72
N GLN A 4 -15.90 -5.54 -41.24
CA GLN A 4 -14.79 -4.91 -40.49
C GLN A 4 -15.25 -3.77 -39.56
N GLY A 5 -16.53 -3.38 -39.61
CA GLY A 5 -17.08 -2.30 -38.78
C GLY A 5 -17.63 -2.72 -37.41
N GLN A 6 -18.10 -3.98 -37.25
CA GLN A 6 -18.78 -4.41 -36.01
C GLN A 6 -17.80 -4.87 -34.91
N THR A 7 -16.59 -5.29 -35.27
CA THR A 7 -15.56 -5.77 -34.32
C THR A 7 -14.90 -4.67 -33.51
N ARG A 8 -14.69 -3.47 -34.10
CA ARG A 8 -14.07 -2.33 -33.39
C ARG A 8 -14.97 -1.82 -32.25
N PHE A 9 -16.27 -1.71 -32.49
CA PHE A 9 -17.23 -1.29 -31.46
C PHE A 9 -17.39 -2.31 -30.32
N ALA A 10 -17.32 -3.61 -30.62
CA ALA A 10 -17.39 -4.65 -29.59
C ALA A 10 -16.16 -4.64 -28.68
N LEU A 11 -14.95 -4.50 -29.25
CA LEU A 11 -13.71 -4.43 -28.46
C LEU A 11 -13.65 -3.17 -27.59
N SER A 12 -14.00 -2.00 -28.15
CA SER A 12 -14.03 -0.75 -27.37
C SER A 12 -15.07 -0.78 -26.26
N SER A 13 -16.24 -1.40 -26.50
CA SER A 13 -17.27 -1.59 -25.47
C SER A 13 -16.78 -2.53 -24.35
N ALA A 14 -16.05 -3.59 -24.69
CA ALA A 14 -15.46 -4.52 -23.73
C ALA A 14 -14.36 -3.87 -22.87
N VAL A 15 -13.49 -3.05 -23.47
CA VAL A 15 -12.49 -2.28 -22.70
C VAL A 15 -13.19 -1.29 -21.76
N LYS A 16 -14.22 -0.57 -22.24
CA LYS A 16 -14.98 0.37 -21.42
C LYS A 16 -15.64 -0.29 -20.22
N SER A 17 -16.20 -1.49 -20.37
CA SER A 17 -16.83 -2.21 -19.26
C SER A 17 -15.80 -2.70 -18.25
N GLN A 18 -14.62 -3.15 -18.70
CA GLN A 18 -13.51 -3.55 -17.82
C GLN A 18 -12.98 -2.37 -16.99
N VAL A 19 -12.75 -1.22 -17.62
CA VAL A 19 -12.33 0.00 -16.92
C VAL A 19 -13.36 0.38 -15.85
N LYS A 20 -14.65 0.36 -16.19
CA LYS A 20 -15.72 0.64 -15.21
C LYS A 20 -15.70 -0.34 -14.04
N HIS A 21 -15.43 -1.61 -14.29
CA HIS A 21 -15.33 -2.62 -13.24
C HIS A 21 -14.13 -2.35 -12.33
N LEU A 22 -12.95 -2.06 -12.90
CA LEU A 22 -11.75 -1.73 -12.14
C LEU A 22 -11.97 -0.48 -11.27
N MET A 23 -12.55 0.59 -11.82
CA MET A 23 -12.85 1.80 -11.04
C MET A 23 -13.79 1.52 -9.87
N ARG A 24 -14.80 0.67 -10.09
CA ARG A 24 -15.72 0.26 -9.02
C ARG A 24 -14.99 -0.56 -7.95
N PHE A 25 -14.12 -1.48 -8.35
CA PHE A 25 -13.32 -2.27 -7.44
C PHE A 25 -12.41 -1.39 -6.55
N ILE A 26 -11.76 -0.38 -7.14
CA ILE A 26 -10.94 0.60 -6.40
C ILE A 26 -11.81 1.33 -5.37
N SER A 27 -12.95 1.88 -5.79
CA SER A 27 -13.84 2.63 -4.90
C SER A 27 -14.40 1.76 -3.76
N ASP A 28 -14.79 0.51 -4.07
CA ASP A 28 -15.28 -0.43 -3.05
C ASP A 28 -14.17 -0.81 -2.05
N TYR A 29 -12.92 -0.87 -2.49
CA TYR A 29 -11.76 -1.15 -1.64
C TYR A 29 -11.42 0.03 -0.72
N GLU A 30 -11.32 1.23 -1.29
CA GLU A 30 -11.11 2.50 -0.58
C GLU A 30 -12.12 2.66 0.56
N LYS A 31 -13.41 2.43 0.25
CA LYS A 31 -14.48 2.52 1.24
C LYS A 31 -14.34 1.49 2.37
N GLN A 32 -14.06 0.23 2.05
CA GLN A 32 -13.89 -0.83 3.06
C GLN A 32 -12.75 -0.52 4.01
N LEU A 33 -11.65 0.05 3.50
CA LEU A 33 -10.51 0.45 4.31
C LEU A 33 -10.83 1.66 5.19
N ALA A 34 -11.52 2.66 4.66
CA ALA A 34 -11.97 3.81 5.44
C ALA A 34 -12.92 3.37 6.58
N ASP A 35 -13.86 2.47 6.30
CA ASP A 35 -14.76 1.90 7.30
C ASP A 35 -14.00 1.12 8.38
N HIS A 36 -12.95 0.38 7.99
CA HIS A 36 -12.08 -0.33 8.94
C HIS A 36 -11.31 0.64 9.84
N ALA A 37 -10.71 1.69 9.27
CA ALA A 37 -9.99 2.73 10.02
C ALA A 37 -10.91 3.44 11.01
N ARG A 38 -12.14 3.76 10.59
CA ARG A 38 -13.16 4.34 11.47
C ARG A 38 -13.53 3.42 12.62
N LEU A 39 -13.72 2.12 12.36
CA LEU A 39 -14.01 1.13 13.41
C LEU A 39 -12.88 1.06 14.44
N LYS A 40 -11.63 1.22 13.99
CA LYS A 40 -10.43 1.26 14.83
C LYS A 40 -10.18 2.62 15.49
N ARG A 41 -11.01 3.64 15.21
CA ARG A 41 -10.87 5.02 15.70
C ARG A 41 -9.54 5.67 15.27
N CYS A 42 -9.10 5.37 14.05
CA CYS A 42 -7.96 6.04 13.43
C CYS A 42 -8.41 7.28 12.66
N GLU A 43 -7.50 8.23 12.48
CA GLU A 43 -7.72 9.46 11.69
C GLU A 43 -7.45 9.24 10.19
N GLY A 44 -6.73 8.17 9.85
CA GLY A 44 -6.37 7.85 8.48
C GLY A 44 -5.87 6.41 8.32
N ILE A 45 -5.59 6.05 7.07
CA ILE A 45 -4.98 4.77 6.70
C ILE A 45 -3.97 4.96 5.57
N ILE A 46 -2.81 4.34 5.72
CA ILE A 46 -1.78 4.24 4.68
C ILE A 46 -1.77 2.80 4.18
N CYS A 47 -1.93 2.59 2.87
CA CYS A 47 -2.02 1.26 2.27
C CYS A 47 -1.29 1.16 0.92
N GLY A 48 -1.32 -0.04 0.35
CA GLY A 48 -0.81 -0.36 -0.99
C GLY A 48 -1.79 -1.28 -1.72
N HIS A 49 -1.27 -2.34 -2.36
CA HIS A 49 -2.01 -3.47 -2.96
C HIS A 49 -2.81 -3.20 -4.24
N ILE A 50 -3.41 -2.01 -4.41
CA ILE A 50 -4.15 -1.65 -5.62
C ILE A 50 -3.24 -1.04 -6.69
N HIS A 51 -1.98 -0.74 -6.34
CA HIS A 51 -0.99 -0.12 -7.23
C HIS A 51 -1.55 1.14 -7.90
N ALA A 52 -2.31 1.95 -7.16
CA ALA A 52 -2.94 3.18 -7.64
C ALA A 52 -2.66 4.27 -6.61
N PRO A 53 -1.58 5.06 -6.76
CA PRO A 53 -1.21 6.08 -5.80
C PRO A 53 -2.31 7.14 -5.71
N ASN A 54 -2.78 7.41 -4.50
CA ASN A 54 -3.87 8.36 -4.28
C ASN A 54 -3.92 8.87 -2.83
N ILE A 55 -4.26 10.14 -2.63
CA ILE A 55 -4.60 10.72 -1.31
C ILE A 55 -6.02 11.27 -1.40
N LEU A 56 -6.90 10.81 -0.51
CA LEU A 56 -8.32 11.15 -0.50
C LEU A 56 -8.82 11.31 0.93
N ASP A 57 -9.76 12.24 1.16
CA ASP A 57 -10.61 12.16 2.35
C ASP A 57 -11.86 11.33 2.03
N ILE A 58 -12.06 10.27 2.81
CA ILE A 58 -13.22 9.39 2.68
C ILE A 58 -14.02 9.45 3.96
N ASP A 59 -15.05 10.30 3.96
CA ASP A 59 -15.96 10.50 5.08
C ASP A 59 -15.19 10.81 6.38
N GLY A 60 -14.23 11.75 6.30
CA GLY A 60 -13.39 12.20 7.42
C GLY A 60 -12.23 11.28 7.80
N ILE A 61 -11.93 10.27 6.98
CA ILE A 61 -10.75 9.41 7.12
C ILE A 61 -9.77 9.74 6.01
N ASN A 62 -8.53 10.09 6.37
CA ASN A 62 -7.48 10.33 5.39
C ASN A 62 -6.96 9.00 4.82
N TYR A 63 -7.31 8.71 3.57
CA TYR A 63 -6.88 7.52 2.84
C TYR A 63 -5.67 7.86 1.98
N CYS A 64 -4.58 7.11 2.15
CA CYS A 64 -3.33 7.28 1.42
C CYS A 64 -2.87 5.95 0.82
N ASN A 65 -2.84 5.84 -0.51
CA ASN A 65 -2.24 4.71 -1.21
C ASN A 65 -0.86 5.09 -1.74
N THR A 66 0.14 4.30 -1.38
CA THR A 66 1.56 4.52 -1.74
C THR A 66 1.86 4.24 -3.22
N GLY A 67 0.95 3.57 -3.93
CA GLY A 67 1.15 3.13 -5.31
C GLY A 67 2.12 1.96 -5.38
N ASP A 68 3.02 1.99 -6.35
CA ASP A 68 4.01 0.94 -6.56
C ASP A 68 5.27 1.44 -7.26
N TRP A 69 6.30 0.61 -7.26
CA TRP A 69 7.62 0.97 -7.79
C TRP A 69 7.83 0.52 -9.24
N VAL A 70 6.88 -0.23 -9.78
CA VAL A 70 6.98 -0.81 -11.12
C VAL A 70 6.26 0.08 -12.11
N GLU A 71 4.97 0.35 -11.89
CA GLU A 71 4.16 1.14 -12.81
C GLU A 71 4.22 2.63 -12.50
N HIS A 72 4.13 3.02 -11.23
CA HIS A 72 4.00 4.43 -10.84
C HIS A 72 5.29 5.07 -10.33
N CYS A 73 6.24 4.27 -9.83
CA CYS A 73 7.45 4.75 -9.16
C CYS A 73 7.16 5.89 -8.18
N SER A 74 6.22 5.66 -7.26
CA SER A 74 5.77 6.70 -6.31
C SER A 74 6.21 6.42 -4.88
N ALA A 75 6.34 7.48 -4.09
CA ALA A 75 6.54 7.42 -2.64
C ALA A 75 5.57 8.36 -1.92
N LEU A 76 5.08 7.93 -0.77
CA LEU A 76 4.33 8.77 0.16
C LEU A 76 5.31 9.42 1.13
N ILE A 77 5.26 10.74 1.22
CA ILE A 77 6.10 11.56 2.08
C ILE A 77 5.21 12.18 3.16
N GLU A 78 5.66 12.11 4.42
CA GLU A 78 5.06 12.82 5.55
C GLU A 78 6.00 13.96 5.96
N TYR A 79 5.45 15.18 5.97
CA TYR A 79 6.16 16.37 6.39
C TYR A 79 6.08 16.55 7.91
N SER A 80 6.97 17.37 8.48
CA SER A 80 7.05 17.59 9.92
C SER A 80 5.83 18.30 10.53
N ASP A 81 5.02 18.95 9.69
CA ASP A 81 3.75 19.56 10.05
C ASP A 81 2.55 18.60 9.92
N GLY A 82 2.78 17.37 9.48
CA GLY A 82 1.77 16.33 9.30
C GLY A 82 1.09 16.32 7.92
N GLU A 83 1.53 17.16 6.98
CA GLU A 83 1.05 17.07 5.60
C GLU A 83 1.58 15.79 4.92
N LEU A 84 0.72 15.18 4.09
CA LEU A 84 1.05 13.99 3.31
C LEU A 84 1.05 14.33 1.83
N GLU A 85 2.09 13.91 1.12
CA GLU A 85 2.24 14.12 -0.32
C GLU A 85 2.68 12.82 -1.01
N ILE A 86 2.17 12.60 -2.23
CA ILE A 86 2.70 11.57 -3.12
C ILE A 86 3.67 12.21 -4.11
N MET A 87 4.93 11.78 -4.03
CA MET A 87 5.97 12.13 -4.99
C MET A 87 6.10 11.02 -6.04
N PHE A 88 6.19 11.40 -7.30
CA PHE A 88 6.46 10.50 -8.42
C PHE A 88 7.91 10.67 -8.88
N PHE A 89 8.63 9.57 -9.05
CA PHE A 89 9.97 9.56 -9.62
C PHE A 89 9.86 9.21 -11.11
N ASP A 90 10.08 10.20 -11.98
CA ASP A 90 10.33 9.90 -13.39
C ASP A 90 11.59 9.03 -13.49
N GLN A 91 11.58 8.07 -14.41
CA GLN A 91 12.68 7.10 -14.64
C GLN A 91 13.92 7.77 -15.27
N GLU A 92 14.48 8.78 -14.61
CA GLU A 92 15.89 9.19 -14.69
C GLU A 92 16.42 9.29 -13.26
N ILE A 93 16.29 8.20 -12.51
CA ILE A 93 16.87 8.10 -11.17
C ILE A 93 18.35 7.78 -11.35
N ASP A 94 19.21 8.79 -11.24
CA ASP A 94 20.63 8.56 -11.02
C ASP A 94 20.76 7.57 -9.86
N PRO A 95 21.53 6.47 -10.00
CA PRO A 95 21.62 5.46 -8.97
C PRO A 95 22.03 6.13 -7.67
N VAL A 96 21.14 6.07 -6.67
CA VAL A 96 21.45 6.51 -5.30
C VAL A 96 22.77 5.85 -4.92
N GLN A 97 23.84 6.62 -4.85
CA GLN A 97 25.09 6.16 -4.26
C GLN A 97 24.73 5.79 -2.83
N LYS A 98 24.66 4.48 -2.56
CA LYS A 98 24.53 3.97 -1.19
C LYS A 98 25.60 4.69 -0.38
N PRO A 99 25.26 5.47 0.66
CA PRO A 99 26.30 6.01 1.52
C PRO A 99 27.11 4.80 2.00
N VAL A 100 28.38 4.75 1.60
CA VAL A 100 29.33 3.77 2.11
C VAL A 100 29.21 3.86 3.62
N PRO A 101 28.89 2.78 4.34
CA PRO A 101 28.78 2.83 5.79
C PRO A 101 30.09 3.38 6.34
N GLN A 102 30.09 4.64 6.74
CA GLN A 102 31.21 5.18 7.50
C GLN A 102 31.16 4.44 8.83
N ALA A 103 32.23 3.73 9.16
CA ALA A 103 32.35 3.02 10.41
C ALA A 103 32.27 4.05 11.56
N HIS A 104 31.08 4.23 12.12
CA HIS A 104 30.90 4.98 13.35
C HIS A 104 31.32 4.07 14.51
N PRO A 105 32.30 4.46 15.35
CA PRO A 105 32.85 3.58 16.37
C PRO A 105 31.92 3.30 17.57
N GLU A 106 30.66 3.76 17.58
CA GLU A 106 29.70 3.40 18.62
C GLU A 106 28.31 3.09 18.05
N ARG A 107 28.03 1.79 17.87
CA ARG A 107 26.65 1.30 17.81
C ARG A 107 26.05 1.41 19.22
N ILE A 108 25.19 2.41 19.43
CA ILE A 108 24.24 2.37 20.54
C ILE A 108 23.32 1.18 20.29
N ARG A 109 23.46 0.13 21.10
CA ARG A 109 22.59 -1.05 21.03
C ARG A 109 21.16 -0.60 21.35
N PRO A 110 20.14 -0.94 20.54
CA PRO A 110 18.77 -0.81 20.98
C PRO A 110 18.61 -1.70 22.23
N LYS A 111 18.01 -1.14 23.29
CA LYS A 111 17.69 -1.90 24.51
C LYS A 111 16.86 -3.13 24.08
N THR A 112 17.26 -4.27 24.64
CA THR A 112 16.73 -5.61 24.38
C THR A 112 15.21 -5.58 24.19
N PHE A 113 14.75 -6.21 23.10
CA PHE A 113 13.33 -6.53 22.88
C PHE A 113 12.72 -7.06 24.19
N VAL A 114 11.70 -6.40 24.71
CA VAL A 114 10.84 -6.95 25.76
C VAL A 114 9.92 -7.96 25.09
N GLU A 115 10.18 -9.25 25.35
CA GLU A 115 9.37 -10.36 24.92
C GLU A 115 8.03 -10.29 25.67
N ALA A 116 6.95 -9.98 24.97
CA ALA A 116 5.61 -9.95 25.55
C ALA A 116 5.20 -11.38 25.97
N GLU A 117 5.04 -11.60 27.28
CA GLU A 117 4.56 -12.86 27.84
C GLU A 117 3.14 -13.17 27.33
N VAL A 118 3.00 -14.26 26.57
CA VAL A 118 1.71 -14.77 26.10
C VAL A 118 1.13 -15.73 27.15
N PRO A 119 -0.13 -15.59 27.61
CA PRO A 119 -0.70 -16.45 28.64
C PRO A 119 -0.69 -17.94 28.26
N GLY A 120 -0.33 -18.78 29.24
CA GLY A 120 0.17 -20.16 29.08
C GLY A 120 -0.68 -21.20 28.34
N VAL A 121 -1.87 -20.86 27.86
CA VAL A 121 -2.73 -21.78 27.08
C VAL A 121 -2.21 -21.97 25.65
N LEU A 122 -1.62 -20.93 25.03
CA LEU A 122 -1.11 -20.98 23.66
C LEU A 122 0.24 -21.70 23.52
N SER A 123 1.01 -21.79 24.62
CA SER A 123 2.33 -22.44 24.64
C SER A 123 2.27 -23.95 24.35
N ARG A 124 1.20 -24.63 24.79
CA ARG A 124 1.03 -26.08 24.59
C ARG A 124 0.58 -26.42 23.18
N PHE A 125 -0.10 -25.50 22.50
CA PHE A 125 -0.61 -25.69 21.16
C PHE A 125 0.53 -25.68 20.13
N TRP A 126 1.47 -24.74 20.26
CA TRP A 126 2.65 -24.64 19.38
C TRP A 126 3.65 -25.77 19.55
N LYS A 127 3.86 -26.25 20.79
CA LYS A 127 4.76 -27.39 21.06
C LYS A 127 4.26 -28.72 20.48
N LYS A 128 2.94 -28.85 20.26
CA LYS A 128 2.33 -30.02 19.63
C LYS A 128 2.38 -29.98 18.10
N MET A 129 2.45 -28.78 17.50
CA MET A 129 2.59 -28.62 16.04
C MET A 129 4.03 -28.74 15.54
N SER A 130 5.06 -28.47 16.35
CA SER A 130 6.46 -28.57 15.91
C SER A 130 7.09 -29.97 16.03
N SER A 131 6.29 -31.00 16.32
CA SER A 131 6.77 -32.38 16.53
C SER A 131 6.02 -33.41 15.68
N SER A 132 5.63 -33.05 14.45
CA SER A 132 5.22 -33.98 13.40
C SER A 132 5.71 -33.53 12.04
#